data_AF-B6AY62-F1
#
_entry.id   AF-B6AY62-F1
#
_cell.length_a   1.000
_cell.length_b   1.000
_cell.length_c   1.000
_cell.angle_alpha   90.00
_cell.angle_beta   90.00
_cell.angle_gamma   90.00
#
_symmetry.space_group_name_H-M   'P 1'
#
loop_
_entity.id
_entity.type
_entity.pdbx_description
1 polymer ?
#
loop_
_entity_poly.entity_id
_entity_poly.type
_entity_poly.pdbx_seq_one_letter_code
_entity_poly.pdbx_strand_id
1 'polypeptide(L)'
;MGKQVIKEMNRVGLVVDMSHSADRSTIEAADLSERPIAITHANPYEWSPALRNKKDDVIRAVTENGGMLGFSVYPHHLKDKSDCTLQSFCEMIARTAEKFGAENLGIGTDLCQDQPDSVVEWMRVGRWSKEIDFGEGSAAAPGFPPMPSWFNDNRDFGNIESGLLDVGLNQHEVAGIMGYNWHRFYADNFTPAV
;
A
#
# COMPACT_ATOMS: atom_id res chain seq x y z
N MET A 1 12.78 8.96 20.33
CA MET A 1 11.35 9.29 20.10
C MET A 1 10.62 8.19 19.33
N GLY A 2 10.96 7.88 18.06
CA GLY A 2 10.24 6.86 17.26
C GLY A 2 10.01 5.51 17.96
N LYS A 3 11.05 4.92 18.57
CA LYS A 3 10.93 3.67 19.35
C LYS A 3 9.90 3.74 20.49
N GLN A 4 9.80 4.89 21.17
CA GLN A 4 8.83 5.10 22.25
C GLN A 4 7.41 5.24 21.71
N VAL A 5 7.25 5.87 20.54
CA VAL A 5 5.96 5.98 19.85
C VAL A 5 5.47 4.59 19.43
N ILE A 6 6.32 3.77 18.79
CA ILE A 6 5.98 2.38 18.41
C ILE A 6 5.50 1.60 19.64
N LYS A 7 6.24 1.67 20.75
CA LYS A 7 5.87 1.01 22.01
C LYS A 7 4.48 1.45 22.50
N GLU A 8 4.19 2.75 22.47
CA GLU A 8 2.90 3.26 22.91
C GLU A 8 1.77 2.85 21.95
N MET A 9 2.01 2.86 20.64
CA MET A 9 1.07 2.37 19.62
C MET A 9 0.74 0.90 19.86
N ASN A 10 1.74 0.05 20.14
CA ASN A 10 1.50 -1.34 20.50
C ASN A 10 0.68 -1.48 21.79
N ARG A 11 0.95 -0.67 22.82
CA ARG A 11 0.21 -0.70 24.10
C ARG A 11 -1.28 -0.39 23.91
N VAL A 12 -1.61 0.62 23.11
CA VAL A 12 -3.00 1.07 22.90
C VAL A 12 -3.74 0.29 21.80
N GLY A 13 -3.04 -0.57 21.06
CA GLY A 13 -3.60 -1.29 19.92
C GLY A 13 -3.78 -0.44 18.67
N LEU A 14 -2.86 0.50 18.42
CA LEU A 14 -2.83 1.30 17.19
C LEU A 14 -1.88 0.66 16.16
N VAL A 15 -2.31 0.59 14.90
CA VAL A 15 -1.49 0.09 13.78
C VAL A 15 -0.38 1.06 13.44
N VAL A 16 0.84 0.54 13.28
CA VAL A 16 1.96 1.27 12.69
C VAL A 16 1.89 1.14 11.17
N ASP A 17 1.51 2.21 10.47
CA ASP A 17 1.58 2.28 9.00
C ASP A 17 2.90 2.94 8.55
N MET A 18 3.59 2.29 7.62
CA MET A 18 4.87 2.70 7.07
C MET A 18 4.82 2.95 5.56
N SER A 19 3.62 3.12 4.99
CA SER A 19 3.43 3.43 3.58
C SER A 19 4.34 4.57 3.14
N HIS A 20 4.33 5.72 3.84
CA HIS A 20 5.11 6.93 3.52
C HIS A 20 6.53 6.99 4.13
N SER A 21 6.97 5.93 4.80
CA SER A 21 8.26 5.89 5.47
C SER A 21 9.38 5.38 4.58
N ALA A 22 10.61 5.80 4.85
CA ALA A 22 11.81 5.30 4.18
C ALA A 22 12.07 3.82 4.50
N ASP A 23 12.77 3.12 3.60
CA ASP A 23 13.10 1.68 3.70
C ASP A 23 13.69 1.31 5.06
N ARG A 24 14.77 1.99 5.46
CA ARG A 24 15.47 1.74 6.73
C ARG A 24 14.54 1.87 7.94
N SER A 25 13.76 2.95 8.00
CA SER A 25 12.84 3.17 9.12
C SER A 25 11.71 2.15 9.13
N THR A 26 11.27 1.68 7.96
CA THR A 26 10.25 0.62 7.84
C THR A 26 10.77 -0.70 8.38
N ILE A 27 11.98 -1.11 7.99
CA ILE A 27 12.62 -2.32 8.49
C ILE A 27 12.83 -2.23 10.02
N GLU A 28 13.43 -1.13 10.50
CA GLU A 28 13.63 -0.93 11.95
C GLU A 28 12.31 -0.93 12.72
N ALA A 29 11.22 -0.40 12.16
CA ALA A 29 9.91 -0.43 12.81
C ALA A 29 9.30 -1.83 12.84
N ALA A 30 9.45 -2.61 11.77
CA ALA A 30 9.00 -4.00 11.72
C ALA A 30 9.73 -4.84 12.78
N ASP A 31 11.04 -4.67 12.90
CA ASP A 31 11.86 -5.40 13.88
C ASP A 31 11.59 -5.00 15.33
N LEU A 32 11.22 -3.73 15.57
CA LEU A 32 11.01 -3.20 16.92
C LEU A 32 9.59 -3.38 17.45
N SER A 33 8.60 -3.50 16.57
CA SER A 33 7.19 -3.55 16.95
C SER A 33 6.85 -4.91 17.55
N GLU A 34 6.18 -4.91 18.71
CA GLU A 34 5.69 -6.14 19.36
C GLU A 34 4.41 -6.67 18.71
N ARG A 35 3.85 -5.91 17.76
CA ARG A 35 2.69 -6.26 16.95
C ARG A 35 3.03 -6.09 15.47
N PRO A 36 2.44 -6.89 14.57
CA PRO A 36 2.61 -6.70 13.13
C PRO A 36 2.39 -5.26 12.68
N ILE A 37 3.14 -4.81 11.67
CA ILE A 37 2.98 -3.46 11.08
C ILE A 37 2.33 -3.54 9.71
N ALA A 38 1.97 -2.38 9.13
CA ALA A 38 1.36 -2.32 7.80
C ALA A 38 2.14 -1.41 6.86
N ILE A 39 2.11 -1.76 5.59
CA ILE A 39 2.27 -0.87 4.45
C ILE A 39 0.89 -0.85 3.80
N THR A 40 0.04 0.09 4.20
CA THR A 40 -1.36 0.14 3.74
C THR A 40 -1.52 0.36 2.24
N HIS A 41 -0.59 1.05 1.58
CA HIS A 41 -0.66 1.32 0.14
C HIS A 41 0.73 1.55 -0.48
N ALA A 42 1.23 0.53 -1.18
CA ALA A 42 2.42 0.60 -2.05
C ALA A 42 2.48 -0.61 -2.98
N ASN A 43 3.36 -0.58 -3.99
CA ASN A 43 3.63 -1.74 -4.86
C ASN A 43 5.12 -2.16 -4.76
N PRO A 44 5.49 -3.35 -5.28
CA PRO A 44 6.89 -3.76 -5.38
C PRO A 44 7.70 -2.86 -6.30
N TYR A 45 8.86 -2.40 -5.82
CA TYR A 45 9.78 -1.55 -6.57
C TYR A 45 10.33 -2.24 -7.83
N GLU A 46 10.52 -3.56 -7.77
CA GLU A 46 10.97 -4.37 -8.92
C GLU A 46 9.98 -4.31 -10.10
N TRP A 47 8.68 -4.16 -9.82
CA TRP A 47 7.65 -4.05 -10.86
C TRP A 47 7.58 -2.65 -11.49
N SER A 48 7.69 -1.60 -10.66
CA SER A 48 7.74 -0.21 -11.11
C SER A 48 8.59 0.62 -10.13
N PRO A 49 9.71 1.22 -10.56
CA PRO A 49 10.63 1.95 -9.68
C PRO A 49 10.13 3.37 -9.36
N ALA A 50 9.04 3.46 -8.61
CA ALA A 50 8.53 4.70 -8.01
C ALA A 50 9.15 4.93 -6.62
N LEU A 51 9.35 6.18 -6.20
CA LEU A 51 9.83 6.56 -4.86
C LEU A 51 8.97 5.95 -3.74
N ARG A 52 7.68 5.75 -3.99
CA ARG A 52 6.73 5.20 -3.01
C ARG A 52 6.69 3.67 -2.99
N ASN A 53 7.20 3.00 -4.03
CA ASN A 53 7.22 1.55 -4.12
C ASN A 53 8.35 0.94 -3.28
N LYS A 54 8.13 -0.28 -2.80
CA LYS A 54 8.94 -0.89 -1.74
C LYS A 54 9.83 -1.97 -2.29
N LYS A 55 11.10 -1.95 -1.88
CA LYS A 55 12.07 -3.00 -2.21
C LYS A 55 11.73 -4.30 -1.50
N ASP A 56 12.26 -5.40 -2.02
CA ASP A 56 12.00 -6.74 -1.49
C ASP A 56 12.39 -6.92 -0.04
N ASP A 57 13.50 -6.31 0.40
CA ASP A 57 13.97 -6.38 1.78
C ASP A 57 12.98 -5.71 2.74
N VAL A 58 12.37 -4.60 2.32
CA VAL A 58 11.31 -3.92 3.07
C VAL A 58 10.04 -4.76 3.13
N ILE A 59 9.59 -5.30 1.99
CA ILE A 59 8.39 -6.15 1.95
C ILE A 59 8.60 -7.37 2.84
N ARG A 60 9.76 -8.02 2.72
CA ARG A 60 10.15 -9.17 3.53
C ARG A 60 10.13 -8.86 5.02
N ALA A 61 10.76 -7.78 5.45
CA ALA A 61 10.79 -7.39 6.86
C ALA A 61 9.38 -7.21 7.44
N VAL A 62 8.43 -6.68 6.64
CA VAL A 62 7.04 -6.54 7.06
C VAL A 62 6.31 -7.88 7.09
N THR A 63 6.36 -8.66 6.00
CA THR A 63 5.58 -9.89 5.87
C THR A 63 6.10 -11.01 6.78
N GLU A 64 7.41 -11.14 6.98
CA GLU A 64 8.00 -12.16 7.89
C GLU A 64 7.65 -11.90 9.37
N ASN A 65 7.33 -10.64 9.71
CA ASN A 65 6.81 -10.27 11.04
C ASN A 65 5.26 -10.28 11.10
N GLY A 66 4.60 -10.95 10.14
CA GLY A 66 3.13 -11.07 10.08
C GLY A 66 2.40 -9.79 9.68
N GLY A 67 3.14 -8.79 9.20
CA GLY A 67 2.60 -7.51 8.75
C GLY A 67 1.97 -7.57 7.37
N MET A 68 1.28 -6.51 6.98
CA MET A 68 0.49 -6.45 5.73
C MET A 68 1.11 -5.54 4.67
N LEU A 69 1.01 -5.93 3.40
CA LEU A 69 1.20 -5.07 2.23
C LEU A 69 -0.13 -4.90 1.48
N GLY A 70 -0.61 -3.67 1.38
CA GLY A 70 -1.74 -3.26 0.57
C GLY A 70 -1.31 -2.74 -0.81
N PHE A 71 -1.78 -3.35 -1.88
CA PHE A 71 -1.46 -2.92 -3.25
C PHE A 71 -2.21 -1.64 -3.61
N SER A 72 -1.45 -0.67 -4.12
CA SER A 72 -1.95 0.65 -4.49
C SER A 72 -2.34 0.72 -5.95
N VAL A 73 -3.45 1.39 -6.22
CA VAL A 73 -3.96 1.69 -7.57
C VAL A 73 -3.67 3.16 -7.94
N TYR A 74 -2.94 3.90 -7.09
CA TYR A 74 -2.58 5.28 -7.38
C TYR A 74 -1.64 5.33 -8.59
N PRO A 75 -1.94 6.10 -9.66
CA PRO A 75 -1.20 6.02 -10.92
C PRO A 75 0.31 6.25 -10.79
N HIS A 76 0.77 7.08 -9.85
CA HIS A 76 2.20 7.26 -9.66
C HIS A 76 2.93 6.04 -9.08
N HIS A 77 2.21 5.09 -8.48
CA HIS A 77 2.75 3.82 -7.98
C HIS A 77 2.67 2.70 -9.02
N LEU A 78 1.92 2.90 -10.11
CA LEU A 78 1.66 1.88 -11.13
C LEU A 78 2.73 1.89 -12.23
N LYS A 79 3.02 0.70 -12.76
CA LYS A 79 3.74 0.59 -14.03
C LYS A 79 2.89 1.22 -15.14
N ASP A 80 3.50 2.02 -16.00
CA ASP A 80 2.82 2.74 -17.10
C ASP A 80 1.74 3.75 -16.63
N LYS A 81 1.73 4.08 -15.33
CA LYS A 81 0.86 5.10 -14.73
C LYS A 81 -0.63 4.83 -15.00
N SER A 82 -1.32 5.82 -15.59
CA SER A 82 -2.74 5.73 -15.94
C SER A 82 -3.02 4.71 -17.05
N ASP A 83 -2.00 4.33 -17.83
CA ASP A 83 -2.11 3.31 -18.88
C ASP A 83 -1.84 1.88 -18.36
N CYS A 84 -1.62 1.73 -17.05
CA CYS A 84 -1.45 0.41 -16.41
C CYS A 84 -2.63 -0.50 -16.76
N THR A 85 -2.37 -1.74 -17.18
CA THR A 85 -3.43 -2.72 -17.46
C THR A 85 -3.79 -3.52 -16.21
N LEU A 86 -5.06 -3.92 -16.10
CA LEU A 86 -5.53 -4.81 -15.04
C LEU A 86 -4.69 -6.10 -14.99
N GLN A 87 -4.40 -6.67 -16.15
CA GLN A 87 -3.55 -7.85 -16.27
C GLN A 87 -2.17 -7.62 -15.66
N SER A 88 -1.48 -6.52 -15.97
CA SER A 88 -0.14 -6.26 -15.42
C SER A 88 -0.17 -6.06 -13.90
N PHE A 89 -1.22 -5.41 -13.38
CA PHE A 89 -1.42 -5.23 -11.95
C PHE A 89 -1.67 -6.57 -11.24
N CYS A 90 -2.56 -7.41 -11.76
CA CYS A 90 -2.86 -8.72 -11.18
C CYS A 90 -1.67 -9.69 -11.28
N GLU A 91 -0.94 -9.70 -12.40
CA GLU A 91 0.30 -10.51 -12.55
C GLU A 91 1.37 -10.09 -11.53
N MET A 92 1.48 -8.80 -11.23
CA MET A 92 2.37 -8.31 -10.17
C MET A 92 1.95 -8.84 -8.80
N ILE A 93 0.65 -8.83 -8.49
CA ILE A 93 0.14 -9.38 -7.23
C ILE A 93 0.44 -10.87 -7.12
N ALA A 94 0.21 -11.64 -8.20
CA ALA A 94 0.49 -13.07 -8.24
C ALA A 94 1.96 -13.39 -7.96
N ARG A 95 2.89 -12.68 -8.61
CA ARG A 95 4.34 -12.84 -8.36
C ARG A 95 4.73 -12.44 -6.95
N THR A 96 4.07 -11.43 -6.38
CA THR A 96 4.31 -11.00 -5.00
C THR A 96 3.83 -12.08 -4.02
N ALA A 97 2.67 -12.69 -4.28
CA ALA A 97 2.14 -13.80 -3.50
C ALA A 97 3.06 -15.04 -3.56
N GLU A 98 3.60 -15.37 -4.74
CA GLU A 98 4.59 -16.45 -4.89
C GLU A 98 5.85 -16.21 -4.06
N LYS A 99 6.29 -14.95 -3.94
CA LYS A 99 7.55 -14.56 -3.29
C LYS A 99 7.45 -14.38 -1.78
N PHE A 100 6.30 -13.90 -1.28
CA PHE A 100 6.13 -13.48 0.11
C PHE A 100 4.95 -14.13 0.85
N GLY A 101 4.19 -14.99 0.18
CA GLY A 101 2.95 -15.57 0.70
C GLY A 101 1.74 -14.67 0.44
N ALA A 102 0.59 -15.28 0.13
CA ALA A 102 -0.64 -14.56 -0.17
C ALA A 102 -1.33 -14.02 1.10
N GLU A 103 -1.05 -14.60 2.26
CA GLU A 103 -1.73 -14.29 3.52
C GLU A 103 -1.45 -12.88 4.03
N ASN A 104 -0.29 -12.30 3.70
CA ASN A 104 0.13 -10.98 4.17
C ASN A 104 -0.15 -9.87 3.15
N LEU A 105 -0.96 -10.17 2.14
CA LEU A 105 -1.26 -9.28 1.03
C LEU A 105 -2.72 -8.82 1.05
N GLY A 106 -2.96 -7.59 0.63
CA GLY A 106 -4.29 -7.01 0.53
C GLY A 106 -4.37 -5.90 -0.50
N ILE A 107 -5.54 -5.28 -0.65
CA ILE A 107 -5.71 -4.08 -1.48
C ILE A 107 -5.74 -2.82 -0.59
N GLY A 108 -5.06 -1.77 -1.05
CA GLY A 108 -5.05 -0.45 -0.43
C GLY A 108 -4.99 0.61 -1.52
N THR A 109 -6.14 0.89 -2.11
CA THR A 109 -6.26 1.53 -3.44
C THR A 109 -5.57 2.89 -3.52
N ASP A 110 -5.57 3.65 -2.42
CA ASP A 110 -5.17 5.07 -2.39
C ASP A 110 -6.02 5.91 -3.37
N LEU A 111 -7.30 5.55 -3.49
CA LEU A 111 -8.27 6.21 -4.36
C LEU A 111 -8.58 7.62 -3.84
N CYS A 112 -8.14 8.64 -4.60
CA CYS A 112 -8.36 10.06 -4.30
C CYS A 112 -9.58 10.63 -5.04
N GLN A 113 -10.70 9.90 -5.04
CA GLN A 113 -11.88 10.25 -5.84
C GLN A 113 -12.46 11.62 -5.42
N ASP A 114 -12.83 12.42 -6.43
CA ASP A 114 -13.49 13.72 -6.28
C ASP A 114 -12.72 14.76 -5.43
N GLN A 115 -11.40 14.59 -5.27
CA GLN A 115 -10.56 15.55 -4.56
C GLN A 115 -10.06 16.66 -5.52
N PRO A 116 -10.17 17.95 -5.13
CA PRO A 116 -9.67 19.04 -5.95
C PRO A 116 -8.14 19.14 -5.89
N ASP A 117 -7.54 19.80 -6.89
CA ASP A 117 -6.08 20.00 -6.96
C ASP A 117 -5.49 20.71 -5.71
N SER A 118 -6.28 21.55 -5.03
CA SER A 118 -5.86 22.18 -3.79
C SER A 118 -5.54 21.17 -2.66
N VAL A 119 -6.15 19.98 -2.70
CA VAL A 119 -5.89 18.91 -1.73
C VAL A 119 -4.55 18.25 -2.02
N VAL A 120 -4.25 17.90 -3.28
CA VAL A 120 -2.92 17.32 -3.61
C VAL A 120 -1.80 18.33 -3.40
N GLU A 121 -2.05 19.61 -3.69
CA GLU A 121 -1.11 20.68 -3.36
C GLU A 121 -0.83 20.71 -1.86
N TRP A 122 -1.88 20.77 -1.03
CA TRP A 122 -1.75 20.75 0.43
C TRP A 122 -1.00 19.49 0.94
N MET A 123 -1.29 18.32 0.38
CA MET A 123 -0.62 17.06 0.75
C MET A 123 0.89 17.13 0.51
N ARG A 124 1.33 17.82 -0.55
CA ARG A 124 2.74 17.90 -0.93
C ARG A 124 3.51 18.99 -0.18
N VAL A 125 2.90 20.16 0.03
CA VAL A 125 3.60 21.32 0.63
C VAL A 125 3.40 21.43 2.13
N GLY A 126 2.36 20.78 2.66
CA GLY A 126 1.99 20.82 4.08
C GLY A 126 1.83 22.24 4.60
N ARG A 127 1.97 22.41 5.92
CA ARG A 127 1.96 23.74 6.58
C ARG A 127 3.36 24.25 6.93
N TRP A 128 4.39 23.44 6.68
CA TRP A 128 5.74 23.65 7.23
C TRP A 128 6.79 23.93 6.15
N SER A 129 6.45 23.81 4.87
CA SER A 129 7.29 24.21 3.75
C SER A 129 6.69 25.42 3.04
N LYS A 130 7.55 26.30 2.52
CA LYS A 130 7.17 27.35 1.56
C LYS A 130 7.51 26.98 0.12
N GLU A 131 8.18 25.84 -0.07
CA GLU A 131 8.60 25.34 -1.37
C GLU A 131 7.61 24.28 -1.85
N ILE A 132 7.29 24.33 -3.15
CA ILE A 132 6.42 23.35 -3.77
C ILE A 132 7.21 22.06 -3.98
N ASP A 133 6.79 21.01 -3.28
CA ASP A 133 7.14 19.63 -3.61
C ASP A 133 6.10 19.10 -4.62
N PHE A 134 6.54 18.42 -5.67
CA PHE A 134 5.63 17.78 -6.63
C PHE A 134 5.50 16.27 -6.38
N GLY A 135 6.25 15.72 -5.43
CA GLY A 135 6.33 14.29 -5.18
C GLY A 135 6.70 13.52 -6.46
N GLU A 136 5.89 12.51 -6.78
CA GLU A 136 5.99 11.72 -8.02
C GLU A 136 5.41 12.42 -9.26
N GLY A 137 4.79 13.59 -9.06
CA GLY A 137 4.24 14.45 -10.10
C GLY A 137 5.27 15.38 -10.72
N SER A 138 4.80 16.43 -11.39
CA SER A 138 5.67 17.47 -11.93
C SER A 138 4.97 18.81 -11.99
N ALA A 139 5.72 19.89 -12.21
CA ALA A 139 5.16 21.21 -12.44
C ALA A 139 4.21 21.25 -13.66
N ALA A 140 4.40 20.37 -14.64
CA ALA A 140 3.54 20.26 -15.82
C ALA A 140 2.25 19.45 -15.57
N ALA A 141 2.21 18.65 -14.50
CA ALA A 141 1.07 17.83 -14.10
C ALA A 141 0.96 17.82 -12.56
N PRO A 142 0.52 18.94 -11.96
CA PRO A 142 0.51 19.09 -10.51
C PRO A 142 -0.70 18.44 -9.84
N GLY A 143 -1.79 18.19 -10.57
CA GLY A 143 -3.02 17.59 -10.06
C GLY A 143 -2.91 16.09 -9.79
N PHE A 144 -4.02 15.50 -9.36
CA PHE A 144 -4.14 14.04 -9.31
C PHE A 144 -4.11 13.47 -10.74
N PRO A 145 -3.30 12.44 -11.01
CA PRO A 145 -3.32 11.77 -12.31
C PRO A 145 -4.66 11.05 -12.51
N PRO A 146 -5.12 10.87 -13.77
CA PRO A 146 -6.32 10.10 -14.04
C PRO A 146 -6.11 8.64 -13.62
N MET A 147 -7.15 8.02 -13.06
CA MET A 147 -7.11 6.61 -12.68
C MET A 147 -7.04 5.70 -13.92
N PRO A 148 -6.52 4.45 -13.80
CA PRO A 148 -6.58 3.49 -14.89
C PRO A 148 -8.01 3.20 -15.33
N SER A 149 -8.21 2.90 -16.62
CA SER A 149 -9.55 2.70 -17.20
C SER A 149 -10.37 1.57 -16.56
N TRP A 150 -9.71 0.62 -15.90
CA TRP A 150 -10.32 -0.51 -15.19
C TRP A 150 -10.61 -0.25 -13.71
N PHE A 151 -10.26 0.92 -13.17
CA PHE A 151 -10.49 1.30 -11.77
C PHE A 151 -10.74 2.80 -11.62
N ASN A 152 -11.88 3.28 -12.12
CA ASN A 152 -12.22 4.70 -12.08
C ASN A 152 -12.70 5.12 -10.68
N ASP A 153 -13.44 4.24 -10.02
CA ASP A 153 -13.98 4.46 -8.68
C ASP A 153 -14.20 3.15 -7.92
N ASN A 154 -14.77 3.25 -6.71
CA ASN A 154 -14.97 2.11 -5.83
C ASN A 154 -15.92 1.02 -6.38
N ARG A 155 -16.74 1.30 -7.40
CA ARG A 155 -17.62 0.31 -8.05
C ARG A 155 -16.85 -0.68 -8.91
N ASP A 156 -15.65 -0.29 -9.35
CA ASP A 156 -14.77 -1.12 -10.17
C ASP A 156 -13.95 -2.15 -9.36
N PHE A 157 -14.16 -2.23 -8.04
CA PHE A 157 -13.39 -3.13 -7.16
C PHE A 157 -13.47 -4.61 -7.56
N GLY A 158 -14.61 -5.04 -8.12
CA GLY A 158 -14.79 -6.41 -8.62
C GLY A 158 -13.92 -6.76 -9.85
N ASN A 159 -13.39 -5.76 -10.56
CA ASN A 159 -12.47 -6.02 -11.68
C ASN A 159 -11.17 -6.65 -11.17
N ILE A 160 -10.69 -6.24 -9.98
CA ILE A 160 -9.47 -6.80 -9.38
C ILE A 160 -9.70 -8.27 -9.02
N GLU A 161 -10.84 -8.61 -8.41
CA GLU A 161 -11.18 -10.00 -8.07
C GLU A 161 -11.14 -10.91 -9.31
N SER A 162 -11.79 -10.49 -10.38
CA SER A 162 -11.82 -11.23 -11.65
C SER A 162 -10.41 -11.37 -12.25
N GLY A 163 -9.65 -10.27 -12.28
CA GLY A 163 -8.29 -10.26 -12.82
C GLY A 163 -7.31 -11.14 -12.02
N LEU A 164 -7.46 -11.23 -10.69
CA LEU A 164 -6.65 -12.12 -9.85
C LEU A 164 -6.90 -13.60 -10.14
N LEU A 165 -8.16 -13.97 -10.38
CA LEU A 165 -8.52 -15.33 -10.80
C LEU A 165 -7.92 -15.65 -12.19
N ASP A 166 -7.99 -14.71 -13.12
CA ASP A 166 -7.50 -14.88 -14.49
C ASP A 166 -5.98 -15.11 -14.56
N VAL A 167 -5.21 -14.53 -13.63
CA VAL A 167 -3.75 -14.73 -13.53
C VAL A 167 -3.36 -15.94 -12.67
N GLY A 168 -4.33 -16.72 -12.20
CA GLY A 168 -4.09 -18.04 -11.61
C GLY A 168 -4.10 -18.12 -10.08
N LEU A 169 -4.47 -17.06 -9.35
CA LEU A 169 -4.71 -17.19 -7.91
C LEU A 169 -5.96 -18.02 -7.66
N ASN A 170 -5.92 -18.84 -6.61
CA ASN A 170 -7.08 -19.63 -6.22
C ASN A 170 -8.10 -18.79 -5.41
N GLN A 171 -9.33 -19.28 -5.29
CA GLN A 171 -10.42 -18.55 -4.61
C GLN A 171 -10.08 -18.15 -3.16
N HIS A 172 -9.31 -18.97 -2.44
CA HIS A 172 -8.92 -18.65 -1.07
C HIS A 172 -7.93 -17.49 -1.02
N GLU A 173 -6.93 -17.48 -1.90
CA GLU A 173 -5.95 -16.39 -2.00
C GLU A 173 -6.63 -15.09 -2.44
N VAL A 174 -7.51 -15.15 -3.45
CA VAL A 174 -8.26 -13.99 -3.93
C VAL A 174 -9.13 -13.42 -2.81
N ALA A 175 -9.90 -14.26 -2.10
CA ALA A 175 -10.72 -13.78 -0.99
C ALA A 175 -9.88 -13.19 0.16
N GLY A 176 -8.69 -13.75 0.41
CA GLY A 176 -7.68 -13.19 1.31
C GLY A 176 -7.29 -11.77 0.92
N ILE A 177 -6.77 -11.60 -0.29
CA ILE A 177 -6.27 -10.32 -0.82
C ILE A 177 -7.38 -9.28 -0.92
N MET A 178 -8.59 -9.70 -1.33
CA MET A 178 -9.73 -8.80 -1.48
C MET A 178 -10.31 -8.32 -0.14
N GLY A 179 -9.95 -8.93 1.00
CA GLY A 179 -10.28 -8.36 2.31
C GLY A 179 -10.09 -9.25 3.53
N TYR A 180 -10.14 -10.58 3.40
CA TYR A 180 -10.07 -11.44 4.58
C TYR A 180 -8.70 -11.38 5.30
N ASN A 181 -7.61 -11.11 4.58
CA ASN A 181 -6.30 -10.90 5.20
C ASN A 181 -6.28 -9.64 6.06
N TRP A 182 -6.81 -8.52 5.55
CA TRP A 182 -6.96 -7.29 6.32
C TRP A 182 -7.86 -7.50 7.55
N HIS A 183 -9.00 -8.18 7.37
CA HIS A 183 -9.90 -8.49 8.47
C HIS A 183 -9.19 -9.28 9.58
N ARG A 184 -8.48 -10.35 9.22
CA ARG A 184 -7.68 -11.16 10.16
C ARG A 184 -6.62 -10.32 10.86
N PHE A 185 -5.86 -9.52 10.09
CA PHE A 185 -4.82 -8.65 10.62
C PHE A 185 -5.36 -7.70 11.71
N TYR A 186 -6.48 -7.04 11.48
CA TYR A 186 -7.09 -6.14 12.47
C TYR A 186 -7.68 -6.89 13.67
N ALA A 187 -8.40 -7.98 13.41
CA ALA A 187 -9.07 -8.76 14.45
C ALA A 187 -8.08 -9.37 15.45
N ASP A 188 -6.93 -9.87 14.96
CA ASP A 188 -6.00 -10.63 15.78
C ASP A 188 -4.97 -9.74 16.50
N ASN A 189 -4.67 -8.56 15.96
CA ASN A 189 -3.49 -7.80 16.40
C ASN A 189 -3.78 -6.46 17.07
N PHE A 190 -4.99 -5.89 16.99
CA PHE A 190 -5.22 -4.49 17.40
C PHE A 190 -6.33 -4.30 18.42
N THR A 191 -6.36 -5.17 19.42
CA THR A 191 -7.11 -4.95 20.67
C THR A 191 -6.21 -4.29 21.73
N PRO A 192 -6.72 -3.43 22.62
CA PRO A 192 -5.94 -2.94 23.76
C PRO A 192 -5.35 -4.11 24.57
N ALA A 193 -4.15 -3.93 25.12
CA ALA A 193 -3.64 -4.89 26.10
C ALA A 193 -4.55 -4.88 27.34
N VAL A 194 -4.94 -6.08 27.80
CA VAL A 194 -5.73 -6.27 29.03
C VAL A 194 -4.85 -6.03 30.25
#